data_AF-A0A524EH24-F1
#
_entry.id   AF-A0A524EH24-F1
#
_cell.length_a   1.000
_cell.length_b   1.000
_cell.length_c   1.000
_cell.angle_alpha   90.00
_cell.angle_beta   90.00
_cell.angle_gamma   90.00
#
_symmetry.space_group_name_H-M   'P 1'
#
loop_
_entity.id
_entity.type
_entity.pdbx_description
1 polymer ?
#
loop_
_entity_poly.entity_id
_entity_poly.type
_entity_poly.pdbx_seq_one_letter_code
_entity_poly.pdbx_strand_id
1 'polypeptide(L)' 'MMENLSIQDKEWAHDWKIINYIFDSIESLKDLFNQLDVSYLREMEQKLLILNLEKYAWSLQNYIIEKYSKP' A
#
# COMPACT_ATOMS: atom_id res chain seq x y z
N MET A 1 22.93 -11.62 -19.46
CA MET A 1 21.75 -10.84 -19.90
C MET A 1 20.44 -11.51 -19.49
N MET A 2 20.23 -12.81 -19.72
CA MET A 2 19.03 -13.54 -19.24
C MET A 2 18.92 -13.69 -17.71
N GLU A 3 20.03 -13.83 -16.99
CA GLU A 3 19.99 -13.94 -15.51
C GLU A 3 19.47 -12.67 -14.82
N ASN A 4 19.84 -11.48 -15.30
CA ASN A 4 19.42 -10.19 -14.73
C ASN A 4 17.92 -9.93 -14.89
N LEU A 5 17.33 -10.31 -16.02
CA LEU A 5 15.88 -10.22 -16.23
C LEU A 5 15.12 -11.05 -15.19
N SER A 6 15.60 -12.27 -14.89
CA SER A 6 14.95 -13.12 -13.89
C SER A 6 15.07 -12.59 -12.45
N ILE A 7 16.11 -11.82 -12.15
CA ILE A 7 16.29 -11.19 -10.83
C ILE A 7 15.34 -9.99 -10.72
N GLN A 8 15.30 -9.13 -11.74
CA GLN A 8 14.40 -7.97 -11.78
C GLN A 8 12.92 -8.40 -11.71
N ASP A 9 12.54 -9.48 -12.39
CA ASP A 9 11.18 -10.04 -12.32
C ASP A 9 10.84 -10.54 -10.90
N LYS A 10 11.79 -11.17 -10.21
CA LYS A 10 11.60 -11.62 -8.82
C LYS A 10 11.50 -10.46 -7.84
N GLU A 11 12.33 -9.44 -8.00
CA GLU A 11 12.30 -8.23 -7.18
C GLU A 11 10.98 -7.46 -7.40
N TRP A 12 10.52 -7.34 -8.64
CA TRP A 12 9.21 -6.75 -8.93
C TRP A 12 8.09 -7.57 -8.30
N ALA A 13 8.05 -8.88 -8.50
CA ALA A 13 7.02 -9.73 -7.89
C ALA A 13 7.01 -9.62 -6.36
N HIS A 14 8.18 -9.49 -5.74
CA HIS A 14 8.30 -9.27 -4.30
C HIS A 14 7.75 -7.91 -3.87
N ASP A 15 8.19 -6.82 -4.50
CA ASP A 15 7.75 -5.46 -4.19
C ASP A 15 6.23 -5.31 -4.42
N TRP A 16 5.69 -5.91 -5.48
CA TRP A 16 4.26 -5.91 -5.77
C TRP A 16 3.45 -6.66 -4.72
N LYS A 17 3.96 -7.79 -4.24
CA LYS A 17 3.34 -8.54 -3.14
C LYS A 17 3.28 -7.69 -1.86
N ILE A 18 4.33 -6.93 -1.57
CA ILE A 18 4.35 -6.04 -0.40
C ILE A 18 3.32 -4.92 -0.57
N ILE A 19 3.21 -4.29 -1.75
CA ILE A 19 2.19 -3.27 -2.02
C ILE A 19 0.77 -3.80 -1.79
N ASN A 20 0.45 -4.98 -2.32
CA ASN A 20 -0.86 -5.58 -2.10
C ASN A 20 -1.12 -5.81 -0.61
N TYR A 21 -0.14 -6.32 0.13
CA TYR A 21 -0.25 -6.52 1.57
C TYR A 21 -0.48 -5.20 2.34
N ILE A 22 0.11 -4.09 1.90
CA ILE A 22 -0.13 -2.76 2.48
C ILE A 22 -1.60 -2.36 2.28
N PHE A 23 -2.13 -2.50 1.06
CA PHE A 23 -3.54 -2.17 0.79
C PHE A 23 -4.50 -3.06 1.58
N ASP A 24 -4.24 -4.37 1.64
CA ASP A 24 -5.04 -5.31 2.44
C ASP A 24 -5.03 -4.96 3.93
N SER A 25 -3.88 -4.50 4.43
CA SER A 25 -3.72 -4.05 5.82
C SER A 25 -4.49 -2.76 6.09
N ILE A 26 -4.51 -1.82 5.13
CA ILE A 26 -5.30 -0.59 5.22
C ILE A 26 -6.79 -0.92 5.26
N GLU A 27 -7.25 -1.84 4.41
CA GLU A 27 -8.67 -2.26 4.40
C GLU A 27 -9.06 -2.93 5.72
N SER A 28 -8.22 -3.85 6.20
CA SER A 28 -8.41 -4.49 7.52
C SER A 28 -8.47 -3.46 8.65
N LEU A 29 -7.66 -2.39 8.58
CA LEU A 29 -7.69 -1.31 9.57
C LEU A 29 -8.99 -0.51 9.52
N LYS A 30 -9.56 -0.26 8.33
CA LYS A 30 -10.89 0.37 8.19
C LYS A 30 -11.96 -0.46 8.87
N ASP A 31 -11.97 -1.77 8.62
CA ASP A 31 -12.93 -2.70 9.22
C ASP A 31 -12.83 -2.72 10.75
N LEU A 32 -11.60 -2.66 11.28
CA LEU A 32 -11.37 -2.56 12.72
C LEU A 32 -11.86 -1.24 13.30
N PHE A 33 -11.62 -0.10 12.61
CA PHE A 33 -12.14 1.19 13.06
C PHE A 33 -13.67 1.24 13.08
N ASN A 34 -14.33 0.64 12.10
CA ASN A 34 -15.80 0.58 12.03
C ASN A 34 -16.43 -0.21 13.18
N GLN A 35 -15.66 -1.02 13.92
CA GLN A 35 -16.13 -1.78 15.08
C GLN A 35 -16.03 -1.01 16.40
N LEU A 36 -15.35 0.15 16.41
CA LEU A 36 -15.16 0.95 17.61
C LEU A 36 -16.28 1.97 17.77
N ASP A 37 -16.93 1.98 18.93
CA ASP A 37 -17.82 3.07 19.35
C ASP A 37 -16.98 4.24 19.87
N VAL A 38 -16.84 5.29 19.07
CA VAL A 38 -16.00 6.45 19.36
C VAL A 38 -16.74 7.75 19.10
N SER A 39 -16.25 8.85 19.67
CA SER A 39 -16.82 10.17 19.38
C SER A 39 -16.64 10.57 17.91
N TYR A 40 -17.52 11.45 17.43
CA TYR A 40 -17.45 11.99 16.06
C TYR A 40 -16.06 12.55 15.69
N LEU A 41 -15.38 13.23 16.62
CA LEU A 41 -14.03 13.74 16.37
C LEU A 41 -13.04 12.60 16.10
N ARG A 42 -13.11 11.49 16.86
CA ARG A 42 -12.26 10.32 16.64
C ARG A 42 -12.57 9.63 15.32
N GLU A 43 -13.84 9.55 14.93
CA GLU A 43 -14.24 9.02 13.63
C GLU A 43 -13.63 9.82 12.47
N MET A 44 -13.64 11.16 12.57
CA MET A 44 -12.98 12.02 11.57
C MET A 44 -11.46 11.81 11.53
N GLU A 45 -10.81 11.72 12.69
CA GLU A 45 -9.37 11.47 12.78
C GLU A 45 -9.00 10.11 12.16
N GLN A 46 -9.79 9.07 12.41
CA GLN A 46 -9.63 7.75 11.79
C GLN A 46 -9.76 7.82 10.27
N LYS A 47 -10.77 8.52 9.74
CA LYS A 47 -10.94 8.72 8.28
C LYS A 47 -9.76 9.47 7.67
N LEU A 48 -9.26 10.50 8.34
CA LEU A 48 -8.09 11.25 7.89
C LEU A 48 -6.82 10.39 7.86
N LEU A 49 -6.60 9.57 8.90
CA LEU A 49 -5.49 8.62 8.95
C LEU A 49 -5.55 7.64 7.77
N ILE A 50 -6.69 7.02 7.54
CA ILE A 50 -6.90 6.09 6.41
C ILE A 50 -6.58 6.78 5.08
N LEU A 51 -7.13 7.98 4.84
CA LEU A 51 -6.87 8.73 3.62
C LEU A 51 -5.37 9.01 3.39
N ASN A 52 -4.64 9.35 4.46
CA ASN A 52 -3.21 9.61 4.36
C ASN A 52 -2.40 8.33 4.09
N LEU A 53 -2.78 7.20 4.70
CA LEU A 53 -2.17 5.90 4.44
C LEU A 53 -2.39 5.46 2.99
N GLU A 54 -3.61 5.58 2.48
CA GLU A 54 -3.93 5.26 1.08
C GLU A 54 -3.13 6.12 0.11
N LYS A 55 -3.09 7.44 0.32
CA LYS A 55 -2.28 8.35 -0.51
C LYS A 55 -0.81 7.94 -0.54
N TYR A 56 -0.26 7.56 0.61
CA TYR A 56 1.13 7.12 0.68
C TYR A 56 1.34 5.77 -0.02
N ALA A 57 0.44 4.80 0.16
CA ALA A 57 0.49 3.51 -0.53
C ALA A 57 0.44 3.68 -2.06
N TRP A 58 -0.43 4.55 -2.58
CA TRP A 58 -0.46 4.92 -4.00
C TRP A 58 0.86 5.55 -4.47
N SER A 59 1.45 6.43 -3.68
CA SER A 59 2.77 7.01 -3.99
C SER A 59 3.85 5.94 -4.07
N LEU A 60 3.84 4.94 -3.17
CA LEU A 60 4.78 3.83 -3.20
C LEU A 60 4.56 2.91 -4.41
N GLN A 61 3.31 2.64 -4.76
CA GLN A 61 2.98 1.87 -5.95
C GLN A 61 3.52 2.54 -7.21
N ASN A 62 3.33 3.85 -7.37
CA ASN A 62 3.88 4.62 -8.49
C ASN A 62 5.41 4.54 -8.52
N TYR A 63 6.06 4.70 -7.37
CA TYR A 63 7.50 4.56 -7.26
C TYR A 63 7.99 3.17 -7.72
N ILE A 64 7.30 2.09 -7.32
CA ILE A 64 7.64 0.73 -7.74
C ILE A 64 7.44 0.54 -9.24
N ILE A 65 6.36 1.06 -9.82
CA ILE A 65 6.14 1.04 -11.27
C ILE A 65 7.30 1.76 -11.96
N GLU A 66 7.66 2.96 -11.52
CA GLU A 66 8.78 3.73 -12.09
C GLU A 66 10.14 3.02 -11.96
N LYS A 67 10.39 2.34 -10.83
CA LYS A 67 11.62 1.57 -10.57
C LYS A 67 11.83 0.49 -11.63
N TYR A 68 10.78 -0.21 -12.04
CA TYR A 68 10.86 -1.34 -12.99
C TYR A 68 10.47 -0.99 -14.43
N SER A 69 9.88 0.18 -14.67
CA SER A 69 9.51 0.66 -16.01
C SER A 69 10.65 1.33 -16.78
N LYS A 70 11.79 1.60 -16.12
CA LYS A 70 12.98 2.15 -16.78
C LYS A 70 13.67 1.04 -17.61
N PRO A 71 14.02 1.33 -18.88
CA PRO A 71 14.70 0.38 -19.76
C PRO A 71 16.11 0.04 -19.31
#